data_AF-A0A7V9HBW4-F1
#
_entry.id   AF-A0A7V9HBW4-F1
#
_cell.length_a   1.000
_cell.length_b   1.000
_cell.length_c   1.000
_cell.angle_alpha   90.00
_cell.angle_beta   90.00
_cell.angle_gamma   90.00
#
_symmetry.space_group_name_H-M   'P 1'
#
loop_
_entity.id
_entity.type
_entity.pdbx_description
1 polymer ?
#
loop_
_entity_poly.entity_id
_entity_poly.type
_entity_poly.pdbx_seq_one_letter_code
_entity_poly.pdbx_strand_id
1 'polypeptide(L)'
;DPERLAVVGDSAGANLATVAARRAHDARVRFQVLVYPVTDCHRDDDDPALRWMWATYAGDDAGEVDADPDIVPLRASLDGLAPALILCAEEDPLRADGEAYAAALRKAGVEVEHRTVAGTTHGFWRWLALCGVARRTVDEVGAAVRAALA
;
A
#
# COMPACT_ATOMS: atom_id res chain seq x y z
N ASP A 1 10.92 7.53 19.65
CA ASP A 1 10.49 8.93 19.50
C ASP A 1 9.14 8.91 18.81
N PRO A 2 8.04 9.30 19.50
CA PRO A 2 6.69 9.28 18.92
C PRO A 2 6.51 10.26 17.75
N GLU A 3 7.41 11.23 17.56
CA GLU A 3 7.38 12.16 16.43
C GLU A 3 8.05 11.61 15.16
N ARG A 4 8.69 10.44 15.25
CA ARG A 4 9.47 9.80 14.17
C ARG A 4 8.90 8.43 13.81
N LEU A 5 7.64 8.41 13.40
CA LEU A 5 6.94 7.17 13.05
C LEU A 5 6.71 7.07 11.53
N ALA A 6 7.04 5.92 10.95
CA ALA A 6 6.66 5.56 9.59
C ALA A 6 5.87 4.25 9.62
N VAL A 7 4.94 4.09 8.69
CA VAL A 7 4.25 2.83 8.44
C VAL A 7 4.78 2.19 7.16
N VAL A 8 4.95 0.87 7.18
CA VAL A 8 5.45 0.12 6.02
C VAL A 8 4.64 -1.15 5.91
N GLY A 9 4.20 -1.47 4.70
CA GLY A 9 3.48 -2.70 4.43
C GLY A 9 3.57 -3.11 2.97
N ASP A 10 3.32 -4.39 2.73
CA ASP A 10 3.29 -4.97 1.40
C ASP A 10 1.99 -5.74 1.15
N SER A 11 1.41 -5.65 -0.05
CA SER A 11 0.13 -6.30 -0.39
C SER A 11 -1.00 -5.90 0.58
N ALA A 12 -1.71 -6.86 1.19
CA ALA A 12 -2.67 -6.61 2.26
C ALA A 12 -2.04 -5.91 3.49
N GLY A 13 -0.74 -6.09 3.74
CA GLY A 13 -0.04 -5.33 4.78
C GLY A 13 0.05 -3.84 4.44
N ALA A 14 0.12 -3.47 3.16
CA ALA A 14 0.10 -2.08 2.73
C ALA A 14 -1.31 -1.48 2.87
N ASN A 15 -2.36 -2.27 2.63
CA ASN A 15 -3.74 -1.89 2.97
C ASN A 15 -3.83 -1.51 4.46
N LEU A 16 -3.37 -2.41 5.34
CA LEU A 16 -3.37 -2.18 6.79
C LEU A 16 -2.49 -0.98 7.19
N ALA A 17 -1.34 -0.79 6.55
CA ALA A 17 -0.47 0.37 6.81
C ALA A 17 -1.18 1.69 6.48
N THR A 18 -1.87 1.74 5.35
CA THR A 18 -2.70 2.89 4.94
C THR A 18 -3.81 3.16 5.96
N VAL A 19 -4.57 2.12 6.34
CA VAL A 19 -5.68 2.25 7.30
C VAL A 19 -5.16 2.69 8.67
N ALA A 20 -4.05 2.11 9.12
CA ALA A 20 -3.40 2.49 10.36
C ALA A 20 -2.95 3.95 10.32
N ALA A 21 -2.35 4.42 9.22
CA ALA A 21 -1.94 5.81 9.09
C ALA A 21 -3.12 6.78 9.14
N ARG A 22 -4.25 6.44 8.53
CA ARG A 22 -5.47 7.26 8.57
C ARG A 22 -6.08 7.28 9.97
N ARG A 23 -6.19 6.12 10.63
CA ARG A 23 -6.82 6.02 11.96
C ARG A 23 -5.94 6.60 13.07
N ALA A 24 -4.63 6.62 12.89
CA ALA A 24 -3.70 7.17 13.85
C ALA A 24 -3.66 8.71 13.82
N HIS A 25 -4.81 9.37 13.77
CA HIS A 25 -4.95 10.83 13.63
C HIS A 25 -4.15 11.62 14.68
N ASP A 26 -3.98 11.07 15.90
CA ASP A 26 -3.20 11.69 16.98
C ASP A 26 -1.69 11.38 16.90
N ALA A 27 -1.29 10.33 16.18
CA ALA A 27 0.11 9.99 15.97
C ALA A 27 0.59 10.59 14.64
N ARG A 28 1.63 11.42 14.67
CA ARG A 28 2.22 11.99 13.45
C ARG A 28 3.01 10.94 12.69
N VAL A 29 2.32 10.10 11.93
CA VAL A 29 2.94 9.32 10.86
C VAL A 29 3.61 10.31 9.92
N ARG A 30 4.93 10.23 9.79
CA ARG A 30 5.74 11.13 8.96
C ARG A 30 5.95 10.57 7.56
N PHE A 31 5.80 9.27 7.40
CA PHE A 31 6.04 8.60 6.12
C PHE A 31 5.28 7.29 6.02
N GLN A 32 4.86 6.95 4.81
CA GLN A 32 4.28 5.65 4.50
C GLN A 32 5.02 5.00 3.33
N VAL A 33 5.29 3.70 3.44
CA VAL A 33 5.86 2.90 2.35
C VAL A 33 4.91 1.76 2.03
N LEU A 34 4.40 1.76 0.81
CA LEU A 34 3.37 0.84 0.33
C LEU A 34 3.92 0.04 -0.84
N VAL A 35 4.22 -1.24 -0.62
CA VAL A 35 4.79 -2.13 -1.64
C VAL A 35 3.65 -2.97 -2.24
N TYR A 36 3.42 -2.84 -3.55
CA TYR A 36 2.34 -3.47 -4.33
C TYR A 36 0.99 -3.50 -3.59
N PRO A 37 0.46 -2.33 -3.19
CA PRO A 37 -0.62 -2.27 -2.21
C PRO A 37 -1.95 -2.79 -2.76
N VAL A 38 -2.76 -3.37 -1.86
CA VAL A 38 -4.19 -3.62 -2.09
C VAL A 38 -4.97 -2.40 -1.60
N THR A 39 -5.65 -1.70 -2.48
CA THR A 39 -6.39 -0.47 -2.13
C THR A 39 -7.83 -0.45 -2.64
N ASP A 40 -8.17 -1.37 -3.54
CA ASP A 40 -9.54 -1.63 -3.97
C ASP A 40 -9.93 -3.12 -3.76
N CYS A 41 -11.21 -3.44 -3.82
CA CYS A 41 -11.75 -4.76 -3.44
C CYS A 41 -11.82 -5.79 -4.58
N HIS A 42 -11.58 -5.39 -5.85
CA HIS A 42 -11.51 -6.27 -7.04
C HIS A 42 -12.52 -7.43 -7.06
N ARG A 43 -13.78 -7.19 -6.68
CA ARG A 43 -14.76 -8.27 -6.49
C ARG A 43 -15.11 -9.01 -7.77
N ASP A 44 -14.96 -8.33 -8.91
CA ASP A 44 -15.18 -8.91 -10.24
C ASP A 44 -13.92 -9.64 -10.78
N ASP A 45 -12.88 -9.82 -9.96
CA ASP A 45 -11.72 -10.61 -10.35
C ASP A 45 -12.09 -12.10 -10.41
N ASP A 46 -11.68 -12.73 -11.51
CA ASP A 46 -11.86 -14.15 -11.74
C ASP A 46 -10.88 -15.00 -10.90
N ASP A 47 -9.86 -14.40 -10.28
CA ASP A 47 -8.89 -15.07 -9.42
C ASP A 47 -9.55 -15.70 -8.17
N PRO A 48 -9.59 -17.05 -8.06
CA PRO A 48 -10.20 -17.73 -6.93
C PRO A 48 -9.50 -17.47 -5.59
N ALA A 49 -8.20 -17.23 -5.59
CA ALA A 49 -7.44 -16.95 -4.39
C ALA A 49 -7.78 -15.54 -3.86
N LEU A 50 -7.84 -14.53 -4.74
CA LEU A 50 -8.24 -13.18 -4.35
C LEU A 50 -9.68 -13.16 -3.82
N ARG A 51 -10.59 -13.86 -4.49
CA ARG A 51 -11.98 -14.03 -4.03
C ARG A 51 -12.06 -14.67 -2.64
N TRP A 52 -11.29 -15.73 -2.41
CA TRP A 52 -11.23 -16.38 -1.10
C TRP A 52 -10.65 -15.46 -0.01
N MET A 53 -9.60 -14.68 -0.31
CA MET A 53 -9.03 -13.70 0.62
C MET A 53 -10.07 -12.65 1.04
N TRP A 54 -10.80 -12.09 0.06
CA TRP A 54 -11.84 -11.09 0.35
C TRP A 54 -13.01 -11.66 1.12
N ALA A 55 -13.51 -12.84 0.75
CA ALA A 55 -14.57 -13.51 1.50
C ALA A 55 -14.13 -13.81 2.96
N THR A 56 -12.86 -14.17 3.16
CA THR A 56 -12.32 -14.43 4.50
C THR A 56 -12.14 -13.15 5.32
N TYR A 57 -11.70 -12.06 4.67
CA TYR A 57 -11.40 -10.80 5.36
C TYR A 57 -12.66 -9.97 5.66
N ALA A 58 -13.55 -9.84 4.67
CA ALA A 58 -14.66 -8.91 4.68
C ALA A 58 -16.05 -9.58 4.69
N GLY A 59 -16.11 -10.90 4.52
CA GLY A 59 -17.38 -11.64 4.44
C GLY A 59 -18.13 -11.45 3.12
N ASP A 60 -19.37 -11.91 3.09
CA ASP A 60 -20.18 -11.99 1.87
C ASP A 60 -21.06 -10.74 1.61
N ASP A 61 -21.14 -9.80 2.56
CA ASP A 61 -21.97 -8.58 2.41
C ASP A 61 -21.25 -7.48 1.61
N ALA A 62 -21.28 -7.63 0.29
CA ALA A 62 -20.52 -6.80 -0.64
C ALA A 62 -20.82 -5.29 -0.55
N GLY A 63 -22.07 -4.91 -0.23
CA GLY A 63 -22.52 -3.51 -0.29
C GLY A 63 -21.91 -2.63 0.78
N GLU A 64 -21.78 -3.14 2.01
CA GLU A 64 -21.16 -2.40 3.12
C GLU A 64 -19.63 -2.38 2.99
N VAL A 65 -19.06 -3.48 2.51
CA VAL A 65 -17.61 -3.67 2.36
C VAL A 65 -16.99 -2.73 1.34
N ASP A 66 -17.62 -2.57 0.17
CA ASP A 66 -17.07 -1.75 -0.93
C ASP A 66 -17.02 -0.25 -0.60
N ALA A 67 -17.86 0.19 0.34
CA ALA A 67 -17.94 1.57 0.81
C ALA A 67 -17.10 1.81 2.07
N ASP A 68 -16.67 0.77 2.79
CA ASP A 68 -15.92 0.91 4.03
C ASP A 68 -14.48 1.36 3.74
N PRO A 69 -14.09 2.58 4.13
CA PRO A 69 -12.74 3.06 3.87
C PRO A 69 -11.68 2.30 4.66
N ASP A 70 -12.02 1.58 5.74
CA ASP A 70 -11.11 0.73 6.51
C ASP A 70 -10.86 -0.63 5.85
N ILE A 71 -11.63 -0.97 4.81
CA ILE A 71 -11.44 -2.17 4.00
C ILE A 71 -10.90 -1.79 2.61
N VAL A 72 -11.45 -0.72 2.03
CA VAL A 72 -11.16 -0.20 0.69
C VAL A 72 -10.59 1.22 0.81
N PRO A 73 -9.29 1.40 1.12
CA PRO A 73 -8.70 2.70 1.38
C PRO A 73 -8.87 3.74 0.27
N LEU A 74 -9.09 3.32 -0.97
CA LEU A 74 -9.36 4.22 -2.09
C LEU A 74 -10.68 4.99 -1.93
N ARG A 75 -11.58 4.55 -1.03
CA ARG A 75 -12.84 5.26 -0.69
C ARG A 75 -12.70 6.27 0.44
N ALA A 76 -11.52 6.39 1.04
CA ALA A 76 -11.28 7.27 2.17
C ALA A 76 -11.05 8.73 1.76
N SER A 77 -11.26 9.66 2.70
CA SER A 77 -10.57 10.96 2.63
C SER A 77 -9.08 10.74 2.92
N LEU A 78 -8.25 11.33 2.06
CA LEU A 78 -6.80 11.16 2.07
C LEU A 78 -6.06 12.47 2.44
N ASP A 79 -6.82 13.51 2.78
CA ASP A 79 -6.30 14.82 3.10
C ASP A 79 -5.43 14.77 4.37
N GLY A 80 -4.26 15.37 4.31
CA GLY A 80 -3.34 15.45 5.46
C GLY A 80 -2.62 14.13 5.79
N LEU A 81 -2.74 13.08 4.97
CA LEU A 81 -1.93 11.88 5.14
C LEU A 81 -0.44 12.16 4.88
N ALA A 82 0.41 11.33 5.48
CA ALA A 82 1.85 11.42 5.36
C ALA A 82 2.35 11.25 3.92
N PRO A 83 3.48 11.86 3.53
CA PRO A 83 4.15 11.56 2.27
C PRO A 83 4.36 10.05 2.07
N ALA A 84 4.22 9.60 0.83
CA ALA A 84 4.18 8.19 0.48
C ALA A 84 5.25 7.79 -0.54
N LEU A 85 5.89 6.64 -0.31
CA LEU A 85 6.60 5.87 -1.33
C LEU A 85 5.75 4.65 -1.70
N ILE A 86 5.32 4.58 -2.96
CA ILE A 86 4.52 3.48 -3.50
C ILE A 86 5.32 2.74 -4.56
N LEU A 87 5.51 1.43 -4.36
CA LEU A 87 6.32 0.58 -5.22
C LEU A 87 5.46 -0.54 -5.81
N CYS A 88 5.07 -0.43 -7.07
CA CYS A 88 4.32 -1.50 -7.74
C CYS A 88 5.29 -2.54 -8.34
N ALA A 89 4.86 -3.80 -8.41
CA ALA A 89 5.51 -4.79 -9.24
C ALA A 89 5.01 -4.67 -10.69
N GLU A 90 5.87 -4.95 -11.68
CA GLU A 90 5.54 -4.77 -13.10
C GLU A 90 4.45 -5.75 -13.55
N GLU A 91 4.62 -7.03 -13.21
CA GLU A 91 3.73 -8.13 -13.58
C GLU A 91 2.85 -8.50 -12.38
N ASP A 92 2.05 -7.53 -11.93
CA ASP A 92 1.19 -7.65 -10.76
C ASP A 92 -0.24 -7.26 -11.10
N PRO A 93 -1.25 -8.13 -10.87
CA PRO A 93 -2.65 -7.78 -11.02
C PRO A 93 -3.04 -6.54 -10.20
N LEU A 94 -2.39 -6.32 -9.05
CA LEU A 94 -2.65 -5.18 -8.15
C LEU A 94 -1.85 -3.93 -8.52
N ARG A 95 -1.13 -3.90 -9.65
CA ARG A 95 -0.43 -2.69 -10.09
C ARG A 95 -1.38 -1.50 -10.25
N ALA A 96 -2.57 -1.76 -10.79
CA ALA A 96 -3.59 -0.73 -10.99
C ALA A 96 -4.04 -0.10 -9.66
N ASP A 97 -4.02 -0.85 -8.56
CA ASP A 97 -4.34 -0.33 -7.22
C ASP A 97 -3.32 0.68 -6.74
N GLY A 98 -2.04 0.31 -6.77
CA GLY A 98 -0.98 1.24 -6.38
C GLY A 98 -0.97 2.50 -7.24
N GLU A 99 -1.23 2.38 -8.54
CA GLU A 99 -1.36 3.51 -9.46
C GLU A 99 -2.56 4.42 -9.12
N ALA A 100 -3.73 3.81 -8.90
CA ALA A 100 -4.96 4.53 -8.54
C ALA A 100 -4.82 5.24 -7.20
N TYR A 101 -4.25 4.56 -6.20
CA TYR A 101 -4.04 5.13 -4.88
C TYR A 101 -3.00 6.26 -4.90
N ALA A 102 -1.90 6.10 -5.65
CA ALA A 102 -0.93 7.17 -5.87
C ALA A 102 -1.58 8.41 -6.51
N ALA A 103 -2.47 8.22 -7.49
CA ALA A 103 -3.21 9.31 -8.11
C ALA A 103 -4.18 9.98 -7.12
N ALA A 104 -4.88 9.19 -6.31
CA ALA A 104 -5.81 9.70 -5.29
C ALA A 104 -5.09 10.54 -4.22
N LEU A 105 -3.96 10.05 -3.70
CA LEU A 105 -3.12 10.79 -2.75
C LEU A 105 -2.62 12.12 -3.32
N ARG A 106 -2.11 12.11 -4.57
CA ARG A 106 -1.68 13.36 -5.24
C ARG A 106 -2.83 14.34 -5.41
N LYS A 107 -4.03 13.86 -5.75
CA LYS A 107 -5.23 14.70 -5.86
C LYS A 107 -5.61 15.34 -4.52
N ALA A 108 -5.38 14.65 -3.41
CA ALA A 108 -5.55 15.16 -2.05
C ALA A 108 -4.38 16.05 -1.56
N GLY A 109 -3.40 16.35 -2.42
CA GLY A 109 -2.26 17.21 -2.10
C GLY A 109 -1.14 16.53 -1.29
N VAL A 110 -1.16 15.20 -1.17
CA VAL A 110 -0.11 14.42 -0.50
C VAL A 110 1.09 14.27 -1.43
N GLU A 111 2.30 14.40 -0.90
CA GLU A 111 3.54 14.12 -1.62
C GLU A 111 3.68 12.61 -1.87
N VAL A 112 3.86 12.21 -3.13
CA VAL A 112 3.92 10.80 -3.52
C VAL A 112 5.04 10.54 -4.52
N GLU A 113 6.00 9.72 -4.09
CA GLU A 113 6.89 9.00 -4.99
C GLU A 113 6.22 7.67 -5.37
N HIS A 114 5.99 7.44 -6.66
CA HIS A 114 5.42 6.21 -7.17
C HIS A 114 6.27 5.67 -8.31
N ARG A 115 6.65 4.38 -8.26
CA ARG A 115 7.32 3.72 -9.37
C ARG A 115 6.98 2.24 -9.46
N THR A 116 7.09 1.72 -10.67
CA THR A 116 6.98 0.29 -10.99
C THR A 116 8.37 -0.34 -11.02
N VAL A 117 8.56 -1.46 -10.34
CA VAL A 117 9.81 -2.21 -10.30
C VAL A 117 9.83 -3.23 -11.44
N ALA A 118 10.63 -2.94 -12.47
CA ALA A 118 10.69 -3.77 -13.68
C ALA A 118 11.16 -5.20 -13.41
N GLY A 119 10.60 -6.16 -14.15
CA GLY A 119 10.91 -7.59 -14.10
C GLY A 119 10.46 -8.29 -12.82
N THR A 120 9.48 -7.72 -12.10
CA THR A 120 9.01 -8.26 -10.83
C THR A 120 7.54 -8.62 -10.84
N THR A 121 7.19 -9.62 -10.05
CA THR A 121 5.82 -10.07 -9.80
C THR A 121 5.40 -9.72 -8.37
N HIS A 122 4.12 -9.86 -8.07
CA HIS A 122 3.62 -9.73 -6.71
C HIS A 122 4.46 -10.54 -5.71
N GLY A 123 4.79 -9.94 -4.56
CA GLY A 123 5.57 -10.58 -3.50
C GLY A 123 7.10 -10.58 -3.68
N PHE A 124 7.64 -10.07 -4.79
CA PHE A 124 9.09 -10.12 -5.08
C PHE A 124 9.96 -9.60 -3.94
N TRP A 125 9.49 -8.57 -3.24
CA TRP A 125 10.18 -7.88 -2.16
C TRP A 125 10.59 -8.81 -1.01
N ARG A 126 9.88 -9.92 -0.81
CA ARG A 126 10.18 -10.91 0.24
C ARG A 126 11.30 -11.88 -0.16
N TRP A 127 11.67 -11.96 -1.44
CA TRP A 127 12.61 -12.95 -1.96
C TRP A 127 14.07 -12.50 -1.90
N LEU A 128 14.47 -11.98 -0.75
CA LEU A 128 15.77 -11.32 -0.54
C LEU A 128 17.00 -12.21 -0.73
N ALA A 129 16.82 -13.53 -0.65
CA ALA A 129 17.87 -14.52 -0.90
C ALA A 129 17.94 -14.96 -2.38
N LEU A 130 16.87 -14.74 -3.15
CA LEU A 130 16.71 -15.28 -4.50
C LEU A 130 16.83 -14.21 -5.57
N CYS A 131 16.45 -12.96 -5.27
CA CYS A 131 16.40 -11.90 -6.25
C CYS A 131 17.16 -10.65 -5.79
N GLY A 132 18.18 -10.27 -6.56
CA GLY A 132 18.96 -9.06 -6.28
C GLY A 132 18.13 -7.78 -6.34
N VAL A 133 17.03 -7.75 -7.11
CA VAL A 133 16.11 -6.61 -7.14
C VAL A 133 15.44 -6.43 -5.78
N ALA A 134 14.99 -7.51 -5.12
CA ALA A 134 14.35 -7.45 -3.81
C ALA A 134 15.29 -6.83 -2.76
N ARG A 135 16.57 -7.24 -2.77
CA ARG A 135 17.58 -6.67 -1.88
C ARG A 135 17.74 -5.16 -2.09
N ARG A 136 17.92 -4.74 -3.35
CA ARG A 136 18.05 -3.32 -3.69
C ARG A 136 16.81 -2.53 -3.27
N THR A 137 15.62 -3.04 -3.53
CA THR A 137 14.37 -2.36 -3.16
C THR A 137 14.25 -2.22 -1.63
N VAL A 138 14.63 -3.24 -0.85
CA VAL A 138 14.69 -3.13 0.62
C VAL A 138 15.68 -2.06 1.08
N ASP A 139 16.87 -2.02 0.48
CA ASP A 139 17.89 -1.02 0.82
C ASP A 139 17.42 0.40 0.48
N GLU A 140 16.76 0.59 -0.66
CA GLU A 140 16.16 1.85 -1.11
C GLU A 140 15.07 2.34 -0.15
N VAL A 141 14.13 1.48 0.23
CA VAL A 141 13.09 1.82 1.21
C VAL A 141 13.71 2.12 2.57
N GLY A 142 14.72 1.36 3.01
CA GLY A 142 15.43 1.64 4.24
C GLY A 142 16.09 3.03 4.22
N ALA A 143 16.63 3.44 3.07
CA ALA A 143 17.17 4.79 2.89
C ALA A 143 16.07 5.87 2.89
N ALA A 144 14.95 5.63 2.21
CA ALA A 144 13.81 6.55 2.18
C ALA A 144 13.22 6.77 3.59
N VAL A 145 13.02 5.69 4.36
CA VAL A 145 12.55 5.78 5.75
C VAL A 145 13.55 6.53 6.63
N ARG A 146 14.86 6.27 6.49
CA ARG A 146 15.89 7.01 7.25
C ARG A 146 15.88 8.51 6.93
N ALA A 147 15.69 8.88 5.67
CA ALA A 147 15.63 10.27 5.25
C ALA A 147 14.36 10.96 5.76
N ALA A 148 13.21 10.32 5.62
CA ALA A 148 11.91 10.87 6.02
C ALA A 148 11.77 11.02 7.55
N LEU A 149 12.46 10.15 8.31
CA LEU A 149 12.46 10.19 9.76
C LEU A 149 13.68 10.90 10.34
N ALA A 150 14.56 11.53 9.55
CA ALA A 150 15.82 12.11 10.03
C ALA A 150 15.63 13.13 11.16
#